data_AF-A0A6B3G7L9-F1
#
_entry.id   AF-A0A6B3G7L9-F1
#
_cell.length_a   1.000
_cell.length_b   1.000
_cell.length_c   1.000
_cell.angle_alpha   90.00
_cell.angle_beta   90.00
_cell.angle_gamma   90.00
#
_symmetry.space_group_name_H-M   'P 1'
#
loop_
_entity.id
_entity.type
_entity.pdbx_description
1 polymer ?
#
loop_
_entity_poly.entity_id
_entity_poly.type
_entity_poly.pdbx_seq_one_letter_code
_entity_poly.pdbx_strand_id
1 'polypeptide(L)'
;MSSSEHIHVPDGLAESYSRSGGEEGRAWIAGLPALVARCVDRWELKRDGGVRSGEASLVVPVLRADGTRAALKLQMPREETTAALIGLRAWGGDGMVRLLDHDEESSTMLLERLDGSRTLASVEDDDEAMGVLAG
;
A
#
# COMPACT_ATOMS: atom_id res chain seq x y z
N MET A 1 -11.89 20.26 -12.72
CA MET A 1 -10.76 20.81 -11.95
C MET A 1 -10.61 19.97 -10.69
N SER A 2 -9.68 19.00 -10.68
CA SER A 2 -9.22 18.38 -9.44
C SER A 2 -7.74 18.68 -9.38
N SER A 3 -7.40 19.65 -8.54
CA SER A 3 -6.06 20.17 -8.39
C SER A 3 -5.07 19.04 -8.16
N SER A 4 -3.94 19.11 -8.85
CA SER A 4 -2.76 18.30 -8.65
C SER A 4 -2.27 18.42 -7.20
N GLU A 5 -2.93 17.72 -6.29
CA GLU A 5 -2.54 17.68 -4.89
C GLU A 5 -1.29 16.80 -4.82
N HIS A 6 -0.14 17.46 -4.82
CA HIS A 6 1.15 16.83 -4.60
C HIS A 6 1.07 15.95 -3.35
N ILE A 7 1.47 14.69 -3.48
CA ILE A 7 1.61 13.80 -2.34
C ILE A 7 2.85 14.20 -1.57
N HIS A 8 2.67 14.53 -0.30
CA HIS A 8 3.76 14.64 0.65
C HIS A 8 4.18 13.24 1.10
N VAL A 9 5.46 12.90 0.92
CA VAL A 9 6.01 11.63 1.42
C VAL A 9 6.28 11.80 2.91
N PRO A 10 5.75 10.93 3.80
CA PRO A 10 6.00 11.05 5.24
C PRO A 10 7.48 10.96 5.60
N ASP A 11 7.94 11.83 6.52
CA ASP A 11 9.35 11.96 6.90
C ASP A 11 9.96 10.65 7.40
N GLY A 12 9.23 9.89 8.21
CA GLY A 12 9.70 8.59 8.71
C GLY A 12 10.03 7.59 7.60
N LEU A 13 9.25 7.57 6.51
CA LEU A 13 9.55 6.73 5.34
C LEU A 13 10.81 7.24 4.61
N ALA A 14 10.93 8.56 4.45
CA ALA A 14 12.09 9.17 3.81
C ALA A 14 13.40 8.92 4.60
N GLU A 15 13.33 9.00 5.93
CA GLU A 15 14.44 8.70 6.83
C GLU A 15 14.83 7.23 6.77
N SER A 16 13.85 6.31 6.78
CA SER A 16 14.11 4.87 6.73
C SER A 16 14.88 4.47 5.46
N TYR A 17 14.46 4.97 4.30
CA TYR A 17 15.15 4.75 3.04
C TYR A 17 16.49 5.49 2.95
N SER A 18 16.63 6.66 3.57
CA SER A 18 17.92 7.36 3.63
C SER A 18 18.95 6.62 4.46
N ARG A 19 18.52 5.96 5.55
CA ARG A 19 19.37 5.20 6.47
C ARG A 19 19.81 3.86 5.89
N SER A 20 18.90 3.15 5.23
CA SER A 20 19.12 1.79 4.75
C SER A 20 19.55 1.71 3.27
N GLY A 21 19.07 2.63 2.43
CA GLY A 21 19.20 2.55 0.97
C GLY A 21 20.13 3.58 0.33
N GLY A 22 20.78 4.45 1.11
CA GLY A 22 21.75 5.42 0.59
C GLY A 22 21.17 6.34 -0.50
N GLU A 23 21.90 6.49 -1.61
CA GLU A 23 21.48 7.34 -2.76
C GLU A 23 20.28 6.76 -3.50
N GLU A 24 20.23 5.45 -3.70
CA GLU A 24 19.11 4.76 -4.36
C GLU A 24 17.81 4.97 -3.56
N GLY A 25 17.88 4.83 -2.23
CA GLY A 25 16.76 5.11 -1.33
C GLY A 25 16.24 6.55 -1.47
N ARG A 26 17.14 7.54 -1.45
CA ARG A 26 16.76 8.94 -1.62
C ARG A 26 16.15 9.23 -2.99
N ALA A 27 16.72 8.66 -4.05
CA ALA A 27 16.21 8.80 -5.41
C ALA A 27 14.80 8.22 -5.56
N TRP A 28 14.55 7.05 -4.96
CA TRP A 28 13.21 6.44 -4.96
C TRP A 28 12.20 7.28 -4.20
N ILE A 29 12.54 7.79 -3.01
CA ILE A 29 11.69 8.71 -2.24
C ILE A 29 11.35 9.96 -3.05
N ALA A 30 12.32 10.54 -3.76
CA ALA A 30 12.09 11.70 -4.62
C ALA A 30 11.16 11.39 -5.81
N GLY A 31 11.17 10.15 -6.31
CA GLY A 31 10.32 9.68 -7.41
C GLY A 31 8.90 9.29 -7.01
N LEU A 32 8.64 9.04 -5.72
CA LEU A 32 7.35 8.54 -5.23
C LEU A 32 6.13 9.38 -5.66
N PRO A 33 6.13 10.73 -5.56
CA PRO A 33 4.97 11.52 -5.96
C PRO A 33 4.58 11.33 -7.43
N ALA A 34 5.58 11.25 -8.32
CA ALA A 34 5.35 11.01 -9.75
C ALA A 34 4.86 9.58 -10.02
N LEU A 35 5.42 8.60 -9.31
CA LEU A 35 4.97 7.22 -9.40
C LEU A 35 3.50 7.07 -8.96
N VAL A 36 3.10 7.70 -7.85
CA VAL A 36 1.70 7.68 -7.43
C VAL A 36 0.81 8.33 -8.48
N ALA A 37 1.18 9.49 -9.01
CA ALA A 37 0.39 10.17 -10.04
C ALA A 37 0.17 9.26 -11.27
N ARG A 38 1.21 8.57 -11.73
CA ARG A 38 1.11 7.58 -12.82
C ARG A 38 0.15 6.44 -12.49
N CYS A 39 0.26 5.84 -11.31
CA CYS A 39 -0.60 4.72 -10.93
C CYS A 39 -2.06 5.14 -10.74
N VAL A 40 -2.28 6.32 -10.17
CA VAL A 40 -3.62 6.90 -9.99
C VAL A 40 -4.29 7.15 -11.34
N ASP A 41 -3.56 7.72 -12.30
CA ASP A 41 -4.06 7.96 -13.66
C ASP A 41 -4.33 6.64 -14.40
N ARG A 42 -3.34 5.73 -14.43
CA ARG A 42 -3.42 4.44 -15.11
C ARG A 42 -4.62 3.60 -14.68
N TRP A 43 -4.94 3.60 -13.38
CA TRP A 43 -6.02 2.80 -12.81
C TRP A 43 -7.31 3.59 -12.56
N GLU A 44 -7.40 4.82 -13.09
CA GLU A 44 -8.57 5.71 -12.95
C GLU A 44 -9.01 5.86 -11.48
N LEU A 45 -8.03 6.00 -10.59
CA LEU A 45 -8.25 6.06 -9.15
C LEU A 45 -8.53 7.49 -8.70
N LYS A 46 -9.33 7.61 -7.64
CA LYS A 46 -9.50 8.86 -6.90
C LYS A 46 -8.96 8.71 -5.49
N ARG A 47 -8.14 9.64 -5.01
CA ARG A 47 -7.66 9.63 -3.61
C ARG A 47 -8.82 9.74 -2.63
N ASP A 48 -8.78 8.95 -1.57
CA ASP A 48 -9.84 8.82 -0.56
C ASP A 48 -9.28 8.84 0.87
N GLY A 49 -8.49 9.88 1.16
CA GLY A 49 -7.94 10.15 2.49
C GLY A 49 -6.46 10.52 2.50
N GLY A 50 -5.93 10.71 3.71
CA GLY A 50 -4.51 10.96 3.94
C GLY A 50 -3.66 9.73 3.64
N VAL A 51 -2.45 9.95 3.12
CA VAL A 51 -1.47 8.89 2.94
C VAL A 51 -1.02 8.32 4.28
N ARG A 52 -0.62 7.05 4.27
CA ARG A 52 -0.05 6.36 5.42
C ARG A 52 1.29 5.77 5.02
N SER A 53 2.15 5.51 5.97
CA SER A 53 3.41 4.81 5.72
C SER A 53 3.81 3.95 6.91
N GLY A 54 4.55 2.89 6.63
CA GLY A 54 5.42 2.24 7.61
C GLY A 54 6.88 2.57 7.28
N GLU A 55 7.80 1.71 7.70
CA GLU A 55 9.23 1.87 7.41
C GLU A 55 9.58 1.63 5.93
N ALA A 56 8.83 0.76 5.24
CA ALA A 56 9.20 0.29 3.89
C ALA A 56 8.25 0.74 2.78
N SER A 57 7.02 1.16 3.09
CA SER A 57 6.00 1.41 2.06
C SER A 57 5.21 2.69 2.31
N LEU A 58 4.84 3.35 1.21
CA LEU A 58 3.78 4.35 1.16
C LEU A 58 2.46 3.65 0.82
N VAL A 59 1.38 4.03 1.50
CA VAL A 59 0.02 3.56 1.23
C VAL A 59 -0.89 4.75 0.99
N VAL A 60 -1.55 4.78 -0.16
CA VAL A 60 -2.47 5.83 -0.57
C VAL A 60 -3.87 5.24 -0.63
N PRO A 61 -4.79 5.63 0.28
CA PRO A 61 -6.19 5.25 0.18
C PRO A 61 -6.82 5.82 -1.10
N VAL A 62 -7.53 4.98 -1.84
CA VAL A 62 -8.16 5.35 -3.11
C VAL A 62 -9.55 4.74 -3.26
N LEU A 63 -10.32 5.30 -4.19
CA LEU A 63 -11.54 4.75 -4.75
C LEU A 63 -11.30 4.41 -6.22
N ARG A 64 -11.81 3.26 -6.65
CA ARG A 64 -11.87 2.88 -8.06
C ARG A 64 -13.06 3.57 -8.75
N ALA A 65 -13.09 3.52 -10.07
CA ALA A 65 -14.20 4.09 -10.87
C ALA A 65 -15.59 3.54 -10.49
N ASP A 66 -15.66 2.29 -10.03
CA ASP A 66 -16.89 1.64 -9.54
C ASP A 66 -17.26 2.01 -8.09
N GLY A 67 -16.48 2.87 -7.43
CA GLY A 67 -16.67 3.27 -6.03
C GLY A 67 -16.06 2.32 -5.00
N THR A 68 -15.43 1.21 -5.42
CA THR A 68 -14.75 0.27 -4.52
C THR A 68 -13.57 0.96 -3.82
N ARG A 69 -13.52 0.84 -2.50
CA ARG A 69 -12.37 1.30 -1.69
C ARG A 69 -11.18 0.36 -1.89
N ALA A 70 -10.03 0.95 -2.20
CA ALA A 70 -8.77 0.24 -2.38
C ALA A 70 -7.61 1.00 -1.73
N ALA A 71 -6.47 0.33 -1.62
CA ALA A 71 -5.23 0.87 -1.07
C ALA A 71 -4.11 0.69 -2.09
N LEU A 72 -3.55 1.79 -2.57
CA LEU A 72 -2.40 1.79 -3.46
C LEU A 72 -1.12 1.72 -2.60
N LYS A 73 -0.42 0.59 -2.65
CA LYS A 73 0.81 0.33 -1.88
C LYS A 73 2.03 0.44 -2.79
N LEU A 74 2.98 1.28 -2.40
CA LEU A 74 4.23 1.51 -3.12
C LEU A 74 5.41 1.17 -2.20
N GLN A 75 6.30 0.33 -2.69
CA GLN A 75 7.55 -0.07 -2.06
C GLN A 75 8.59 -0.27 -3.15
N MET A 76 9.86 -0.02 -2.85
CA MET A 76 10.92 -0.18 -3.84
C MET A 76 10.98 -1.63 -4.35
N PRO A 77 11.10 -1.85 -5.67
CA PRO A 77 11.26 -3.19 -6.24
C PRO A 77 12.47 -3.91 -5.66
N ARG A 78 12.22 -4.93 -4.86
CA ARG A 78 13.21 -5.83 -4.24
C ARG A 78 12.66 -7.25 -4.20
N GLU A 79 13.48 -8.20 -3.79
CA GLU A 79 13.07 -9.62 -3.68
C GLU A 79 11.84 -9.77 -2.77
N GLU A 80 11.77 -9.00 -1.68
CA GLU A 80 10.65 -9.05 -0.74
C GLU A 80 9.33 -8.55 -1.35
N THR A 81 9.37 -7.54 -2.22
CA THR A 81 8.15 -7.06 -2.91
C THR A 81 7.68 -8.07 -3.94
N THR A 82 8.60 -8.72 -4.65
CA THR A 82 8.27 -9.80 -5.58
C THR A 82 7.65 -10.98 -4.84
N ALA A 83 8.24 -11.40 -3.71
CA ALA A 83 7.70 -12.47 -2.88
C ALA A 83 6.31 -12.14 -2.35
N ALA A 84 6.07 -10.89 -1.90
CA ALA A 84 4.76 -10.45 -1.44
C ALA A 84 3.70 -10.52 -2.55
N LEU A 85 4.05 -10.15 -3.80
CA LEU A 85 3.15 -10.26 -4.94
C LEU A 85 2.75 -11.72 -5.20
N ILE A 86 3.73 -12.63 -5.23
CA ILE A 86 3.49 -14.06 -5.43
C ILE A 86 2.56 -14.60 -4.35
N GLY A 87 2.85 -14.25 -3.10
CA GLY A 87 2.03 -14.59 -1.96
C GLY A 87 0.58 -14.15 -2.12
N LEU A 88 0.34 -12.85 -2.31
CA LEU A 88 -1.01 -12.29 -2.42
C LEU A 88 -1.81 -12.94 -3.56
N ARG A 89 -1.16 -13.31 -4.67
CA ARG A 89 -1.79 -14.08 -5.76
C ARG A 89 -2.14 -15.50 -5.34
N ALA A 90 -1.26 -16.19 -4.62
CA ALA A 90 -1.47 -17.55 -4.16
C ALA A 90 -2.59 -17.66 -3.13
N TRP A 91 -2.66 -16.74 -2.16
CA TRP A 91 -3.73 -16.70 -1.15
C TRP A 91 -5.07 -16.24 -1.71
N GLY A 92 -5.09 -15.33 -2.69
CA GLY A 92 -6.32 -14.97 -3.40
C GLY A 92 -7.43 -14.35 -2.53
N GLY A 93 -7.08 -13.81 -1.36
CA GLY A 93 -8.05 -13.29 -0.39
C GLY A 93 -8.36 -14.23 0.78
N ASP A 94 -7.74 -15.40 0.84
CA ASP A 94 -7.87 -16.33 1.97
C ASP A 94 -6.94 -15.92 3.12
N GLY A 95 -7.53 -15.45 4.22
CA GLY A 95 -6.81 -14.89 5.38
C GLY A 95 -6.00 -13.61 5.10
N MET A 96 -6.04 -13.08 3.88
CA MET A 96 -5.19 -11.97 3.41
C MET A 96 -5.99 -10.99 2.55
N VAL A 97 -5.51 -9.74 2.43
CA VAL A 97 -6.11 -8.77 1.50
C VAL A 97 -6.01 -9.26 0.06
N ARG A 98 -7.04 -8.99 -0.76
CA ARG A 98 -6.98 -9.31 -2.19
C ARG A 98 -6.03 -8.38 -2.94
N LEU A 99 -5.22 -8.94 -3.84
CA LEU A 99 -4.54 -8.18 -4.89
C LEU A 99 -5.55 -7.86 -5.99
N LEU A 100 -5.90 -6.58 -6.14
CA LEU A 100 -6.86 -6.12 -7.14
C LEU A 100 -6.19 -5.87 -8.50
N ASP A 101 -4.99 -5.30 -8.47
CA ASP A 101 -4.14 -5.07 -9.65
C ASP A 101 -2.69 -4.82 -9.21
N HIS A 102 -1.75 -4.78 -10.16
CA HIS A 102 -0.34 -4.49 -9.91
C HIS A 102 0.39 -3.96 -11.15
N ASP A 103 1.49 -3.25 -10.90
CA ASP A 103 2.45 -2.86 -11.93
C ASP A 103 3.77 -3.61 -11.70
N GLU A 104 4.17 -4.45 -12.66
CA GLU A 104 5.36 -5.29 -12.54
C GLU A 104 6.65 -4.46 -12.47
N GLU A 105 6.76 -3.40 -13.27
CA GLU A 105 7.97 -2.56 -13.35
C GLU A 105 8.25 -1.84 -12.03
N SER A 106 7.25 -1.19 -11.44
CA SER A 106 7.40 -0.48 -10.17
C SER A 106 7.11 -1.31 -8.94
N SER A 107 6.69 -2.58 -9.09
CA SER A 107 6.18 -3.43 -8.01
C SER A 107 5.01 -2.81 -7.22
N THR A 108 4.32 -1.81 -7.79
CA THR A 108 3.19 -1.14 -7.14
C THR A 108 1.99 -2.08 -7.12
N MET A 109 1.29 -2.13 -5.98
CA MET A 109 0.13 -3.00 -5.79
C MET A 109 -1.12 -2.18 -5.50
N LEU A 110 -2.24 -2.54 -6.14
CA LEU A 110 -3.57 -2.08 -5.76
C LEU A 110 -4.23 -3.20 -4.93
N LEU A 111 -4.49 -2.92 -3.66
CA LEU A 111 -4.99 -3.90 -2.71
C LEU A 111 -6.41 -3.57 -2.26
N GLU A 112 -7.15 -4.59 -1.85
CA GLU A 112 -8.34 -4.41 -1.03
C GLU A 112 -8.02 -3.54 0.19
N ARG A 113 -8.89 -2.58 0.49
CA ARG A 113 -8.71 -1.69 1.63
C ARG A 113 -9.43 -2.20 2.86
N LEU A 114 -8.65 -2.54 3.89
CA LEU A 114 -9.15 -2.87 5.22
C LEU A 114 -9.58 -1.62 6.00
N ASP A 115 -10.42 -1.85 7.00
CA ASP A 115 -10.70 -0.87 8.05
C ASP A 115 -9.62 -0.96 9.14
N GLY A 116 -8.62 -0.08 9.06
CA GLY A 116 -7.52 -0.04 10.02
C GLY A 116 -7.92 0.38 11.44
N SER A 117 -9.19 0.73 11.70
CA SER A 117 -9.70 0.96 13.06
C SER A 117 -10.16 -0.33 13.76
N ARG A 118 -10.29 -1.43 13.02
CA ARG A 118 -10.71 -2.74 13.52
C ARG A 118 -9.53 -3.71 13.47
N THR A 119 -8.75 -3.72 14.52
CA THR A 119 -7.59 -4.61 14.64
C THR A 119 -7.93 -5.82 15.48
N LEU A 120 -7.20 -6.92 15.34
CA LEU A 120 -7.40 -8.07 16.22
C LEU A 120 -7.18 -7.72 17.70
N ALA A 121 -6.27 -6.79 17.99
CA ALA A 121 -6.01 -6.29 19.34
C ALA A 121 -7.18 -5.51 19.97
N SER A 122 -8.21 -5.16 19.20
CA SER A 122 -9.44 -4.57 19.73
C SER A 122 -10.55 -5.60 20.01
N VAL A 123 -10.30 -6.89 19.78
CA VAL A 123 -11.21 -7.98 20.15
C VAL A 123 -10.89 -8.37 21.60
N GLU A 124 -11.88 -8.23 22.50
CA GLU A 124 -11.69 -8.49 23.94
C GLU A 124 -11.74 -9.98 24.30
N ASP A 125 -12.44 -10.79 23.51
CA ASP A 125 -12.54 -12.23 23.71
C ASP A 125 -11.39 -12.96 23.01
N ASP A 126 -10.52 -13.59 23.81
CA ASP A 126 -9.35 -14.32 23.31
C ASP A 126 -9.75 -15.52 22.43
N ASP A 127 -10.86 -16.21 22.72
CA ASP A 127 -11.31 -17.34 21.91
C ASP A 127 -11.82 -16.86 20.54
N GLU A 128 -12.52 -15.72 20.50
CA GLU A 128 -12.92 -15.07 19.24
C GLU A 128 -11.70 -14.64 18.43
N ALA A 129 -10.75 -13.96 19.06
CA ALA A 129 -9.53 -13.49 18.40
C ALA A 129 -8.70 -14.66 17.83
N MET A 130 -8.57 -15.75 18.60
CA MET A 130 -7.86 -16.94 18.16
C MET A 130 -8.61 -17.68 17.04
N GLY A 131 -9.94 -17.69 17.05
CA GLY A 131 -10.74 -18.22 15.96
C GLY A 131 -10.48 -17.49 14.64
N VAL A 132 -10.41 -16.15 14.67
CA VAL A 132 -10.08 -15.34 13.48
C VAL A 132 -8.66 -15.61 12.96
N LEU A 133 -7.68 -15.79 13.86
CA LEU A 133 -6.29 -16.10 13.49
C LEU A 133 -6.12 -17.49 12.88
N ALA A 134 -6.84 -18.47 13.41
CA ALA A 134 -6.65 -19.87 13.04
C ALA A 134 -7.33 -20.24 11.71
N GLY A 135 -8.37 -19.50 11.31
CA GLY A 135 -9.18 -19.78 10.11
C GLY A 135 -10.30 -20.76 10.38
#